data_AF-A0A1M6RG86-F1
#
_entry.id   AF-A0A1M6RG86-F1
#
_cell.length_a   1.000
_cell.length_b   1.000
_cell.length_c   1.000
_cell.angle_alpha   90.00
_cell.angle_beta   90.00
_cell.angle_gamma   90.00
#
_symmetry.space_group_name_H-M   'P 1'
#
loop_
_entity.id
_entity.type
_entity.pdbx_description
1 polymer ?
#
loop_
_entity_poly.entity_id
_entity_poly.type
_entity_poly.pdbx_seq_one_letter_code
_entity_poly.pdbx_strand_id
1 'polypeptide(L)'
;MSASASHLDERTRDSGGLLEDIMPSAITLAMMLRHKKMAAWLRSEFDGYQDRDATPPYRLDLPGHIVAKSPQYGWIPAPVSDHQKLEFGHIDLMEGTKSLEKTCVNSKKGDGNRLLLDVDDMAVLQKQINLSAELAINLSRDVYLRLLKTVRGAVYLWTQALMEKGLAGEHNHYSPEERAQVAELDDPEHFWRRAMDELDSLPIPDVRSAGFFEKMFGRAS
;
A
#
# COMPACT_ATOMS: atom_id res chain seq x y z
N MET A 1 8.96 22.62 -0.12
CA MET A 1 8.93 21.49 -1.06
C MET A 1 7.97 21.85 -2.18
N SER A 2 8.42 21.77 -3.43
CA SER A 2 7.57 22.02 -4.61
C SER A 2 6.55 20.89 -4.76
N ALA A 3 5.30 21.22 -5.06
CA ALA A 3 4.22 20.25 -5.32
C ALA A 3 3.95 20.12 -6.83
N SER A 4 4.94 20.41 -7.69
CA SER A 4 4.80 20.28 -9.14
C SER A 4 4.73 18.82 -9.60
N ALA A 5 4.13 18.59 -10.77
CA ALA A 5 4.04 17.27 -11.36
C ALA A 5 5.43 16.67 -11.67
N SER A 6 6.38 17.47 -12.17
CA SER A 6 7.76 17.01 -12.45
C SER A 6 8.49 16.57 -11.18
N HIS A 7 8.40 17.37 -10.11
CA HIS A 7 9.05 17.02 -8.84
C HIS A 7 8.44 15.75 -8.25
N LEU A 8 7.11 15.59 -8.35
CA LEU A 8 6.44 14.39 -7.87
C LEU A 8 6.83 13.14 -8.71
N ASP A 9 6.91 13.28 -10.02
CA ASP A 9 7.39 12.24 -10.94
C ASP A 9 8.81 11.76 -10.59
N GLU A 10 9.75 12.68 -10.38
CA GLU A 10 11.10 12.36 -9.93
C GLU A 10 11.09 11.58 -8.61
N ARG A 11 10.30 12.03 -7.63
CA ARG A 11 10.22 11.37 -6.32
C ARG A 11 9.59 9.98 -6.38
N THR A 12 8.66 9.72 -7.30
CA THR A 12 8.09 8.38 -7.47
C THR A 12 9.09 7.39 -8.07
N ARG A 13 10.09 7.88 -8.82
CA ARG A 13 11.18 7.08 -9.41
C ARG A 13 12.40 6.97 -8.49
N ASP A 14 12.48 7.81 -7.46
CA ASP A 14 13.54 7.73 -6.47
C ASP A 14 13.40 6.51 -5.56
N SER A 15 14.48 5.74 -5.47
CA SER A 15 14.57 4.53 -4.64
C SER A 15 14.70 4.81 -3.14
N GLY A 16 15.06 6.05 -2.77
CA GLY A 16 15.16 6.49 -1.38
C GLY A 16 13.86 7.09 -0.82
N GLY A 17 12.97 7.57 -1.69
CA GLY A 17 11.69 8.13 -1.28
C GLY A 17 10.79 7.07 -0.64
N LEU A 18 10.13 7.41 0.46
CA LEU A 18 9.02 6.63 1.01
C LEU A 18 7.70 7.25 0.55
N LEU A 19 6.65 6.44 0.44
CA LEU A 19 5.31 6.94 0.17
C LEU A 19 4.85 7.92 1.25
N GLU A 20 5.20 7.68 2.52
CA GLU A 20 4.89 8.64 3.60
C GLU A 20 5.39 10.07 3.30
N ASP A 21 6.51 10.19 2.58
CA ASP A 21 7.08 11.48 2.21
C ASP A 21 6.48 12.04 0.90
N ILE A 22 6.10 11.15 -0.03
CA ILE A 22 5.59 11.50 -1.37
C ILE A 22 4.13 11.95 -1.31
N MET A 23 3.32 11.27 -0.51
CA MET A 23 1.88 11.45 -0.47
C MET A 23 1.41 12.86 -0.08
N PRO A 24 2.01 13.56 0.90
CA PRO A 24 1.62 14.94 1.20
C PRO A 24 1.75 15.89 0.00
N SER A 25 2.79 15.71 -0.83
CA SER A 25 2.98 16.49 -2.07
C SER A 25 1.93 16.12 -3.12
N ALA A 26 1.63 14.83 -3.28
CA ALA A 26 0.59 14.36 -4.20
C ALA A 26 -0.80 14.89 -3.82
N ILE A 27 -1.16 14.85 -2.53
CA ILE A 27 -2.42 15.38 -2.01
C ILE A 27 -2.51 16.89 -2.29
N THR A 28 -1.42 17.62 -2.03
CA THR A 28 -1.36 19.07 -2.29
C THR A 28 -1.58 19.39 -3.76
N LEU A 29 -0.91 18.66 -4.67
CA LEU A 29 -1.10 18.82 -6.11
C LEU A 29 -2.54 18.54 -6.53
N ALA A 30 -3.15 17.44 -6.04
CA ALA A 30 -4.53 17.10 -6.35
C ALA A 30 -5.51 18.19 -5.88
N MET A 31 -5.27 18.77 -4.69
CA MET A 31 -6.05 19.91 -4.18
C MET A 31 -5.90 21.17 -5.04
N MET A 32 -4.68 21.48 -5.50
CA MET A 32 -4.40 22.64 -6.34
C MET A 32 -5.10 22.53 -7.71
N LEU A 33 -5.18 21.31 -8.25
CA LEU A 33 -5.86 20.97 -9.51
C LEU A 33 -7.38 20.81 -9.36
N ARG A 34 -7.90 20.79 -8.12
CA ARG A 34 -9.32 20.50 -7.81
C ARG A 34 -9.75 19.07 -8.16
N HIS A 35 -8.82 18.12 -8.22
CA HIS A 35 -9.11 16.70 -8.38
C HIS A 35 -9.58 16.14 -7.05
N LYS A 36 -10.89 16.19 -6.81
CA LYS A 36 -11.50 15.86 -5.51
C LYS A 36 -11.44 14.37 -5.25
N LYS A 37 -11.67 13.53 -6.26
CA LYS A 37 -11.62 12.07 -6.12
C LYS A 37 -10.20 11.60 -5.87
N MET A 38 -9.23 12.12 -6.63
CA MET A 38 -7.81 11.83 -6.45
C MET A 38 -7.33 12.26 -5.06
N ALA A 39 -7.66 13.48 -4.62
CA ALA A 39 -7.27 13.96 -3.29
C ALA A 39 -7.90 13.13 -2.16
N ALA A 40 -9.15 12.68 -2.32
CA ALA A 40 -9.81 11.81 -1.35
C ALA A 40 -9.14 10.43 -1.29
N TRP A 41 -8.90 9.79 -2.44
CA TRP A 41 -8.21 8.50 -2.53
C TRP A 41 -6.81 8.58 -1.92
N LEU A 42 -6.01 9.60 -2.27
CA LEU A 42 -4.67 9.79 -1.69
C LEU A 42 -4.70 9.98 -0.17
N ARG A 43 -5.71 10.67 0.38
CA ARG A 43 -5.84 10.80 1.84
C ARG A 43 -6.20 9.48 2.50
N SER A 44 -7.15 8.72 1.94
CA SER A 44 -7.50 7.40 2.46
C SER A 44 -6.34 6.42 2.36
N GLU A 45 -5.55 6.47 1.28
CA GLU A 45 -4.30 5.70 1.17
C GLU A 45 -3.29 6.08 2.26
N PHE A 46 -3.16 7.38 2.58
CA PHE A 46 -2.19 7.90 3.53
C PHE A 46 -2.56 7.61 4.98
N ASP A 47 -3.81 7.92 5.36
CA ASP A 47 -4.32 7.82 6.73
C ASP A 47 -4.86 6.42 7.05
N GLY A 48 -5.28 5.67 6.03
CA GLY A 48 -5.99 4.41 6.15
C GLY A 48 -7.49 4.55 5.89
N TYR A 49 -8.12 3.39 5.67
CA TYR A 49 -9.54 3.28 5.34
C TYR A 49 -10.37 3.08 6.59
N GLN A 50 -11.56 3.71 6.64
CA GLN A 50 -12.47 3.61 7.79
C GLN A 50 -13.30 2.33 7.76
N ASP A 51 -13.68 1.89 6.57
CA ASP A 51 -14.52 0.71 6.34
C ASP A 51 -14.10 -0.03 5.07
N ARG A 52 -14.60 -1.26 4.95
CA ARG A 52 -14.31 -2.17 3.83
C ARG A 52 -14.90 -1.64 2.51
N ASP A 53 -16.02 -0.93 2.56
CA ASP A 53 -16.72 -0.43 1.37
C ASP A 53 -15.96 0.70 0.67
N ALA A 54 -15.25 1.55 1.44
CA ALA A 54 -14.38 2.60 0.93
C ALA A 54 -13.00 2.08 0.50
N THR A 55 -12.66 0.82 0.83
CA THR A 55 -11.35 0.24 0.59
C THR A 55 -11.25 -0.33 -0.85
N PRO A 56 -10.24 0.06 -1.64
CA PRO A 56 -10.04 -0.47 -2.98
C PRO A 56 -9.87 -1.99 -3.01
N PRO A 57 -10.36 -2.68 -4.05
CA PRO A 57 -10.30 -4.15 -4.13
C PRO A 57 -8.90 -4.75 -4.01
N TYR A 58 -7.84 -4.03 -4.40
CA TYR A 58 -6.46 -4.52 -4.29
C TYR A 58 -5.92 -4.55 -2.85
N ARG A 59 -6.68 -4.04 -1.87
CA ARG A 59 -6.37 -4.11 -0.44
C ARG A 59 -7.20 -5.15 0.30
N LEU A 60 -8.16 -5.77 -0.38
CA LEU A 60 -9.12 -6.69 0.22
C LEU A 60 -8.78 -8.14 -0.12
N ASP A 61 -9.17 -9.06 0.77
CA ASP A 61 -9.09 -10.50 0.55
C ASP A 61 -7.68 -11.00 0.20
N LEU A 62 -6.66 -10.43 0.85
CA LEU A 62 -5.27 -10.71 0.52
C LEU A 62 -4.84 -12.06 1.10
N PRO A 63 -4.33 -12.99 0.26
CA PRO A 63 -4.04 -14.34 0.70
C PRO A 63 -2.81 -14.39 1.60
N GLY A 64 -2.94 -15.09 2.71
CA GLY A 64 -1.89 -15.38 3.68
C GLY A 64 -1.88 -16.85 4.11
N HIS A 65 -0.99 -17.16 5.05
CA HIS A 65 -0.85 -18.52 5.58
C HIS A 65 -1.24 -18.57 7.05
N ILE A 66 -2.20 -19.44 7.37
CA ILE A 66 -2.63 -19.64 8.76
C ILE A 66 -1.53 -20.37 9.54
N VAL A 67 -1.10 -19.75 10.64
CA VAL A 67 -0.09 -20.27 11.56
C VAL A 67 -0.64 -20.35 12.97
N ALA A 68 -0.17 -21.33 13.73
CA ALA A 68 -0.51 -21.55 15.13
C ALA A 68 0.72 -21.35 16.03
N LYS A 69 0.50 -20.80 17.22
CA LYS A 69 1.55 -20.59 18.22
C LYS A 69 1.79 -21.85 19.04
N SER A 70 2.90 -22.55 18.75
CA SER A 70 3.41 -23.66 19.56
C SER A 70 4.27 -23.15 20.72
N PRO A 71 4.09 -23.67 21.96
CA PRO A 71 4.95 -23.33 23.08
C PRO A 71 6.44 -23.69 22.88
N GLN A 72 6.72 -24.72 22.08
CA GLN A 72 8.07 -25.24 21.89
C GLN A 72 8.74 -24.70 20.61
N TYR A 73 7.99 -24.59 19.52
CA TYR A 73 8.54 -24.27 18.19
C TYR A 73 8.18 -22.86 17.71
N GLY A 74 7.46 -22.07 18.51
CA GLY A 74 6.95 -20.78 18.10
C GLY A 74 5.85 -20.93 17.05
N TRP A 75 5.84 -20.07 16.04
CA TRP A 75 4.81 -20.09 14.99
C TRP A 75 5.08 -21.21 13.98
N ILE A 76 4.12 -22.12 13.84
CA ILE A 76 4.16 -23.24 12.89
C ILE A 76 2.92 -23.20 11.98
N PRO A 77 2.96 -23.75 10.76
CA PRO A 77 1.76 -23.88 9.93
C PRO A 77 0.63 -24.58 10.70
N ALA A 78 -0.56 -24.00 10.67
CA ALA A 78 -1.72 -24.61 11.33
C ALA A 78 -2.19 -25.86 10.55
N PRO A 79 -2.70 -26.90 11.24
CA PRO A 79 -3.25 -28.09 10.59
C PRO A 79 -4.65 -27.80 10.00
N VAL A 80 -4.70 -26.96 8.96
CA VAL A 80 -5.92 -26.52 8.28
C VAL A 80 -6.10 -27.22 6.94
N SER A 81 -7.34 -27.58 6.62
CA SER A 81 -7.75 -28.07 5.30
C SER A 81 -7.76 -26.95 4.25
N ASP A 82 -7.82 -27.30 2.96
CA ASP A 82 -7.84 -26.30 1.89
C ASP A 82 -9.11 -25.44 1.92
N HIS A 83 -10.24 -26.00 2.36
CA HIS A 83 -11.47 -25.22 2.58
C HIS A 83 -11.27 -24.14 3.65
N GLN A 84 -10.64 -24.49 4.78
CA GLN A 84 -10.36 -23.56 5.86
C GLN A 84 -9.33 -22.49 5.47
N LYS A 85 -8.36 -22.83 4.63
CA LYS A 85 -7.42 -21.84 4.07
C LYS A 85 -8.16 -20.83 3.19
N LEU A 86 -9.15 -21.27 2.41
CA LEU A 86 -9.95 -20.38 1.58
C LEU A 86 -10.91 -19.51 2.40
N GLU A 87 -11.40 -20.02 3.53
CA GLU A 87 -12.34 -19.28 4.37
C GLU A 87 -11.62 -18.26 5.28
N PHE A 88 -10.53 -18.67 5.92
CA PHE A 88 -9.86 -17.90 6.98
C PHE A 88 -8.44 -17.43 6.63
N GLY A 89 -7.93 -17.80 5.46
CA GLY A 89 -6.55 -17.51 5.05
C GLY A 89 -6.38 -16.16 4.36
N HIS A 90 -7.28 -15.21 4.58
CA HIS A 90 -7.30 -13.93 3.89
C HIS A 90 -7.40 -12.78 4.89
N ILE A 91 -6.84 -11.63 4.53
CA ILE A 91 -6.90 -10.44 5.37
C ILE A 91 -7.04 -9.17 4.52
N ASP A 92 -7.78 -8.21 5.06
CA ASP A 92 -7.90 -6.87 4.48
C ASP A 92 -6.79 -5.98 5.07
N LEU A 93 -6.10 -5.20 4.22
CA LEU A 93 -5.10 -4.22 4.63
C LEU A 93 -5.66 -2.80 4.53
N MET A 94 -6.29 -2.34 5.61
CA MET A 94 -6.94 -1.03 5.67
C MET A 94 -6.03 0.05 6.27
N GLU A 95 -4.86 -0.29 6.79
CA GLU A 95 -3.95 0.68 7.39
C GLU A 95 -3.36 1.66 6.36
N GLY A 96 -3.05 2.87 6.82
CA GLY A 96 -2.36 3.88 6.02
C GLY A 96 -0.96 3.45 5.57
N THR A 97 -0.50 4.01 4.46
CA THR A 97 0.79 3.68 3.83
C THR A 97 1.95 3.69 4.80
N LYS A 98 2.01 4.63 5.74
CA LYS A 98 3.08 4.68 6.77
C LYS A 98 3.21 3.38 7.58
N SER A 99 2.09 2.79 7.99
CA SER A 99 2.09 1.53 8.76
C SER A 99 2.52 0.35 7.87
N LEU A 100 2.02 0.31 6.64
CA LEU A 100 2.34 -0.73 5.66
C LEU A 100 3.81 -0.68 5.23
N GLU A 101 4.36 0.51 4.98
CA GLU A 101 5.78 0.72 4.67
C GLU A 101 6.66 0.27 5.81
N LYS A 102 6.33 0.68 7.05
CA LYS A 102 7.06 0.24 8.24
C LYS A 102 7.06 -1.28 8.36
N THR A 103 5.94 -1.93 8.09
CA THR A 103 5.85 -3.40 8.08
C THR A 103 6.74 -3.99 6.99
N CYS A 104 6.61 -3.53 5.75
CA CYS A 104 7.38 -4.01 4.59
C CYS A 104 8.90 -3.85 4.76
N VAL A 105 9.35 -2.71 5.32
CA VAL A 105 10.77 -2.40 5.58
C VAL A 105 11.32 -3.30 6.69
N ASN A 106 10.52 -3.60 7.70
CA ASN A 106 10.94 -4.40 8.85
C ASN A 106 10.96 -5.91 8.57
N SER A 107 10.07 -6.39 7.69
CA SER A 107 10.02 -7.78 7.24
C SER A 107 11.21 -8.16 6.36
N LYS A 108 11.76 -9.35 6.56
CA LYS A 108 12.82 -9.91 5.70
C LYS A 108 12.24 -10.52 4.43
N LYS A 109 13.05 -10.69 3.39
CA LYS A 109 12.67 -11.44 2.19
C LYS A 109 12.39 -12.90 2.57
N GLY A 110 11.21 -13.40 2.23
CA GLY A 110 10.74 -14.75 2.61
C GLY A 110 10.10 -14.83 4.01
N ASP A 111 10.04 -13.72 4.74
CA ASP A 111 9.31 -13.58 6.00
C ASP A 111 7.99 -12.82 5.77
N GLY A 112 7.08 -12.91 6.74
CA GLY A 112 5.79 -12.26 6.70
C GLY A 112 5.50 -11.45 7.96
N ASN A 113 4.49 -10.61 7.89
CA ASN A 113 3.90 -10.02 9.07
C ASN A 113 2.80 -10.94 9.60
N ARG A 114 2.74 -11.11 10.91
CA ARG A 114 1.71 -11.95 11.55
C ARG A 114 0.60 -11.05 12.08
N LEU A 115 -0.58 -11.25 11.56
CA LEU A 115 -1.80 -10.57 11.95
C LEU A 115 -2.69 -11.58 12.65
N LEU A 116 -3.13 -11.28 13.87
CA LEU A 116 -4.04 -12.18 14.58
C LEU A 116 -5.36 -12.26 13.82
N LEU A 117 -5.98 -13.45 13.81
CA LEU A 117 -7.37 -13.56 13.38
C LEU A 117 -8.24 -12.73 14.34
N ASP A 118 -9.39 -12.29 13.85
CA ASP A 118 -10.39 -11.71 14.73
C ASP A 118 -10.88 -12.76 15.76
N VAL A 119 -11.54 -12.30 16.81
CA VAL A 119 -11.90 -13.17 17.94
C VAL A 119 -12.91 -14.24 17.50
N ASP A 120 -13.82 -13.88 16.60
CA ASP A 120 -14.90 -14.76 16.15
C ASP A 120 -14.36 -15.84 15.19
N ASP A 121 -13.59 -15.48 14.17
CA ASP A 121 -12.96 -16.45 13.25
C ASP A 121 -11.93 -17.31 13.98
N MET A 122 -11.18 -16.74 14.93
CA MET A 122 -10.27 -17.52 15.75
C MET A 122 -11.01 -18.60 16.52
N ALA A 123 -12.13 -18.27 17.18
CA ALA A 123 -12.92 -19.22 17.95
C ALA A 123 -13.55 -20.30 17.06
N VAL A 124 -14.08 -19.91 15.90
CA VAL A 124 -14.63 -20.84 14.90
C VAL A 124 -13.54 -21.79 14.42
N LEU A 125 -12.41 -21.27 13.97
CA LEU A 125 -11.34 -22.08 13.40
C LEU A 125 -10.70 -23.00 14.45
N GLN A 126 -10.44 -22.51 15.67
CA GLN A 126 -9.95 -23.31 16.79
C GLN A 126 -10.84 -24.52 17.08
N LYS A 127 -12.17 -24.32 17.05
CA LYS A 127 -13.14 -25.40 17.23
C LYS A 127 -13.10 -26.40 16.09
N GLN A 128 -12.97 -25.93 14.85
CA GLN A 128 -12.91 -26.81 13.67
C GLN A 128 -11.64 -27.67 13.63
N ILE A 129 -10.49 -27.14 14.07
CA ILE A 129 -9.21 -27.88 14.08
C ILE A 129 -8.87 -28.55 15.42
N ASN A 130 -9.78 -28.45 16.40
CA ASN A 130 -9.60 -28.96 17.78
C ASN A 130 -8.28 -28.50 18.43
N LEU A 131 -7.97 -27.21 18.33
CA LEU A 131 -6.74 -26.59 18.86
C LEU A 131 -7.09 -25.35 19.67
N SER A 132 -6.49 -25.20 20.85
CA SER A 132 -6.67 -24.00 21.71
C SER A 132 -5.53 -22.98 21.59
N ALA A 133 -4.66 -23.14 20.59
CA ALA A 133 -3.50 -22.28 20.39
C ALA A 133 -3.90 -20.99 19.66
N GLU A 134 -3.17 -19.91 19.94
CA GLU A 134 -3.33 -18.63 19.24
C GLU A 134 -3.05 -18.82 17.74
N LEU A 135 -3.97 -18.35 16.89
CA LEU A 135 -3.88 -18.43 15.44
C LEU A 135 -3.60 -17.04 14.86
N ALA A 136 -2.79 -16.99 13.80
CA ALA A 136 -2.49 -15.78 13.06
C ALA A 136 -2.43 -16.07 11.56
N ILE A 137 -2.67 -15.05 10.75
CA ILE A 137 -2.39 -15.04 9.32
C ILE A 137 -0.99 -14.45 9.14
N ASN A 138 -0.08 -15.25 8.58
CA ASN A 138 1.21 -14.78 8.12
C ASN A 138 1.07 -14.25 6.70
N LEU A 139 1.07 -12.91 6.56
CA LEU A 139 1.00 -12.23 5.28
C LEU A 139 2.40 -11.95 4.75
N SER A 140 2.71 -12.43 3.55
CA SER A 140 4.04 -12.29 2.95
C SER A 140 4.44 -10.82 2.77
N ARG A 141 5.72 -10.51 2.97
CA ARG A 141 6.28 -9.19 2.60
C ARG A 141 5.94 -8.77 1.17
N ASP A 142 5.85 -9.74 0.24
CA ASP A 142 5.56 -9.47 -1.17
C ASP A 142 4.17 -8.80 -1.36
N VAL A 143 3.19 -9.17 -0.54
CA VAL A 143 1.85 -8.56 -0.57
C VAL A 143 1.93 -7.07 -0.24
N TYR A 144 2.62 -6.72 0.85
CA TYR A 144 2.86 -5.31 1.21
C TYR A 144 3.63 -4.57 0.13
N LEU A 145 4.67 -5.19 -0.43
CA LEU A 145 5.49 -4.59 -1.48
C LEU A 145 4.65 -4.26 -2.72
N ARG A 146 3.85 -5.20 -3.22
CA ARG A 146 3.01 -5.01 -4.41
C ARG A 146 1.93 -3.96 -4.18
N LEU A 147 1.31 -3.94 -2.99
CA LEU A 147 0.34 -2.90 -2.60
C LEU A 147 1.00 -1.52 -2.64
N LEU A 148 2.12 -1.34 -1.93
CA LEU A 148 2.83 -0.05 -1.90
C LEU A 148 3.30 0.37 -3.29
N LYS A 149 3.79 -0.57 -4.10
CA LYS A 149 4.19 -0.31 -5.48
C LYS A 149 2.99 0.09 -6.37
N THR A 150 1.80 -0.47 -6.13
CA THR A 150 0.57 -0.09 -6.83
C THR A 150 0.21 1.37 -6.54
N VAL A 151 0.25 1.78 -5.28
CA VAL A 151 -0.03 3.17 -4.87
C VAL A 151 1.00 4.12 -5.49
N ARG A 152 2.30 3.79 -5.40
CA ARG A 152 3.36 4.57 -6.04
C ARG A 152 3.19 4.66 -7.56
N GLY A 153 2.84 3.55 -8.21
CA GLY A 153 2.61 3.47 -9.64
C GLY A 153 1.40 4.30 -10.09
N ALA A 154 0.33 4.30 -9.31
CA ALA A 154 -0.84 5.14 -9.57
C ALA A 154 -0.46 6.63 -9.51
N VAL A 155 0.31 7.06 -8.50
CA VAL A 155 0.82 8.44 -8.40
C VAL A 155 1.70 8.78 -9.59
N TYR A 156 2.63 7.88 -9.95
CA TYR A 156 3.52 8.04 -11.10
C TYR A 156 2.72 8.23 -12.41
N LEU A 157 1.79 7.32 -12.71
CA LEU A 157 0.99 7.37 -13.93
C LEU A 157 0.11 8.62 -14.00
N TRP A 158 -0.47 9.02 -12.87
CA TRP A 158 -1.22 10.27 -12.78
C TRP A 158 -0.34 11.49 -13.05
N THR A 159 0.87 11.53 -12.48
CA THR A 159 1.82 12.62 -12.76
C THR A 159 2.27 12.66 -14.22
N GLN A 160 2.49 11.51 -14.84
CA GLN A 160 2.82 11.43 -16.27
C GLN A 160 1.69 12.01 -17.13
N ALA A 161 0.44 11.62 -16.85
CA ALA A 161 -0.73 12.14 -17.56
C ALA A 161 -0.89 13.68 -17.40
N LEU A 162 -0.59 14.23 -16.22
CA LEU A 162 -0.57 15.68 -16.02
C LEU A 162 0.52 16.37 -16.86
N MET A 163 1.72 15.79 -16.91
CA MET A 163 2.83 16.33 -17.70
C MET A 163 2.55 16.26 -19.20
N GLU A 164 1.94 15.18 -19.70
CA GLU A 164 1.51 15.04 -21.09
C GLU A 164 0.50 16.13 -21.51
N LYS A 165 -0.28 16.64 -20.55
CA LYS A 165 -1.22 17.76 -20.73
C LYS A 165 -0.54 19.13 -20.60
N GLY A 166 0.76 19.17 -20.37
CA GLY A 166 1.55 20.41 -20.28
C GLY A 166 1.70 20.97 -18.86
N LEU A 167 1.25 20.26 -17.81
CA LEU A 167 1.31 20.74 -16.41
C LEU A 167 2.60 20.32 -15.68
N ALA A 168 3.71 20.21 -16.40
CA ALA A 168 4.99 19.76 -15.84
C ALA A 168 5.70 20.84 -15.01
N GLY A 169 5.41 22.12 -15.22
CA GLY A 169 6.16 23.24 -14.65
C GLY A 169 6.03 23.43 -13.13
N GLU A 170 6.86 24.31 -12.57
CA GLU A 170 6.69 24.78 -11.19
C GLU A 170 5.51 25.75 -11.12
N HIS A 171 4.33 25.23 -10.78
CA HIS A 171 3.13 26.01 -10.60
C HIS A 171 2.86 26.22 -9.10
N ASN A 172 2.80 27.48 -8.66
CA ASN A 172 2.28 27.82 -7.34
C ASN A 172 0.73 27.89 -7.33
N HIS A 173 0.11 28.02 -8.51
CA HIS A 173 -1.34 27.97 -8.69
C HIS A 173 -1.68 27.47 -10.11
N TYR A 174 -2.91 26.99 -10.29
CA TYR A 174 -3.46 26.63 -11.61
C TYR A 174 -4.66 27.51 -11.94
N SER A 175 -4.74 27.97 -13.18
CA SER A 175 -5.88 28.73 -13.70
C SER A 175 -7.12 27.83 -13.84
N PRO A 176 -8.33 28.40 -13.97
CA PRO A 176 -9.53 27.64 -14.29
C PRO A 176 -9.41 26.82 -15.58
N GLU A 177 -8.75 27.37 -16.61
CA GLU A 177 -8.55 26.72 -17.92
C GLU A 177 -7.61 25.51 -17.79
N GLU A 178 -6.48 25.66 -17.09
CA GLU A 178 -5.55 24.56 -16.82
C GLU A 178 -6.23 23.42 -16.06
N ARG A 179 -7.05 23.74 -15.05
CA ARG A 179 -7.81 22.74 -14.30
C ARG A 179 -8.84 22.04 -15.16
N ALA A 180 -9.53 22.77 -16.05
CA ALA A 180 -10.50 22.18 -16.95
C ALA A 180 -9.86 21.23 -17.95
N GLN A 181 -8.61 21.49 -18.37
CA GLN A 181 -7.87 20.66 -19.33
C GLN A 181 -7.53 19.26 -18.80
N VAL A 182 -7.50 19.08 -17.48
CA VAL A 182 -7.14 17.81 -16.83
C VAL A 182 -8.21 17.27 -15.89
N ALA A 183 -9.41 17.84 -15.93
CA ALA A 183 -10.51 17.43 -15.06
C ALA A 183 -10.88 15.95 -15.25
N GLU A 184 -10.66 15.39 -16.45
CA GLU A 184 -10.84 13.97 -16.74
C GLU A 184 -9.85 13.06 -16.01
N LEU A 185 -8.71 13.59 -15.55
CA LEU A 185 -7.71 12.86 -14.78
C LEU A 185 -8.06 12.79 -13.28
N ASP A 186 -9.20 13.32 -12.84
CA ASP A 186 -9.75 13.10 -11.49
C ASP A 186 -10.44 11.73 -11.39
N ASP A 187 -9.71 10.68 -11.73
CA ASP A 187 -10.17 9.29 -11.71
C ASP A 187 -9.08 8.36 -11.12
N PRO A 188 -8.98 8.24 -9.79
CA PRO A 188 -7.97 7.39 -9.17
C PRO A 188 -8.09 5.92 -9.57
N GLU A 189 -9.31 5.43 -9.86
CA GLU A 189 -9.54 4.04 -10.26
C GLU A 189 -8.87 3.67 -11.57
N HIS A 190 -8.94 4.56 -12.55
CA HIS A 190 -8.19 4.39 -13.79
C HIS A 190 -6.69 4.17 -13.53
N PHE A 191 -6.08 4.99 -12.67
CA PHE A 191 -4.64 4.94 -12.44
C PHE A 191 -4.18 3.74 -11.62
N TRP A 192 -4.88 3.37 -10.54
CA TRP A 192 -4.46 2.22 -9.76
C TRP A 192 -4.72 0.89 -10.46
N ARG A 193 -5.79 0.78 -11.29
CA ARG A 193 -5.99 -0.41 -12.14
C ARG A 193 -4.86 -0.56 -13.13
N ARG A 194 -4.55 0.52 -13.84
CA ARG A 194 -3.42 0.54 -14.79
C ARG A 194 -2.09 0.24 -14.11
N ALA A 195 -1.87 0.77 -12.90
CA ALA A 195 -0.67 0.47 -12.12
C ALA A 195 -0.56 -1.01 -11.74
N MET A 196 -1.67 -1.69 -11.45
CA MET A 196 -1.66 -3.14 -11.20
C MET A 196 -1.31 -3.94 -12.46
N ASP A 197 -1.88 -3.55 -13.61
CA ASP A 197 -1.66 -4.23 -14.89
C ASP A 197 -0.21 -4.06 -15.39
N GLU A 198 0.37 -2.88 -15.17
CA GLU A 198 1.71 -2.51 -15.65
C GLU A 198 2.80 -2.63 -14.57
N LEU A 199 2.48 -3.15 -13.36
CA LEU A 199 3.27 -2.99 -12.14
C LEU A 199 4.76 -3.35 -12.27
N ASP A 200 5.07 -4.44 -12.98
CA ASP A 200 6.44 -4.94 -13.17
C ASP A 200 7.21 -4.19 -14.27
N SER A 201 6.51 -3.43 -15.10
CA SER A 201 7.07 -2.65 -16.22
C SER A 201 7.28 -1.17 -15.88
N LEU A 202 6.61 -0.66 -14.84
CA LEU A 202 6.74 0.73 -14.43
C LEU A 202 8.17 1.04 -13.95
N PRO A 203 8.74 2.21 -14.31
CA PRO A 203 10.09 2.62 -13.91
C PRO A 203 10.13 3.13 -12.46
N ILE A 204 9.43 2.45 -11.55
CA ILE A 204 9.33 2.78 -10.13
C ILE A 204 10.09 1.75 -9.29
N PRO A 205 10.86 2.17 -8.28
CA PRO A 205 11.62 1.26 -7.45
C PRO A 205 10.74 0.57 -6.42
N ASP A 206 11.13 -0.66 -6.09
CA ASP A 206 10.59 -1.43 -4.99
C ASP A 206 10.92 -0.80 -3.62
N VAL A 207 10.05 -1.02 -2.64
CA VAL A 207 10.32 -0.67 -1.24
C VAL A 207 11.47 -1.56 -0.74
N ARG A 208 12.61 -0.94 -0.42
CA ARG A 208 13.79 -1.66 0.08
C ARG A 208 13.54 -2.15 1.50
N SER A 209 13.96 -3.38 1.80
CA SER A 209 14.05 -3.82 3.20
C SER A 209 15.18 -3.05 3.88
N ALA A 210 15.01 -2.66 5.15
CA ALA A 210 16.09 -2.01 5.88
C ALA A 210 17.35 -2.89 5.85
N GLY A 211 18.46 -2.30 5.39
CA GLY A 211 19.75 -2.97 5.44
C GLY A 211 20.15 -3.25 6.90
N PHE A 212 20.98 -4.27 7.13
CA PHE A 212 21.51 -4.60 8.46
C PHE A 212 22.12 -3.38 9.18
N PHE A 213 22.73 -2.45 8.43
CA PHE A 213 23.34 -1.23 8.97
C PHE A 213 22.34 -0.12 9.34
N GLU A 214 21.24 0.06 8.59
CA GLU A 214 20.20 1.06 8.93
C GLU A 214 19.43 0.69 10.22
N LYS A 215 19.30 -0.60 10.52
CA LYS A 215 18.67 -1.07 11.77
C LYS A 215 19.56 -0.87 13.00
N MET A 216 20.89 -0.90 12.85
CA MET A 216 21.86 -0.71 13.94
C MET A 216 22.21 0.76 14.19
N PHE A 217 22.21 1.57 13.14
CA PHE A 217 22.54 2.99 13.18
C PHE A 217 21.38 3.76 12.58
N GLY A 218 20.26 3.84 13.33
CA GLY A 218 19.05 4.53 12.89
C GLY A 218 19.38 5.85 12.19
N ARG A 219 18.69 6.11 11.06
CA ARG A 219 18.87 7.27 10.16
C ARG A 219 19.59 8.41 10.88
N ALA A 220 20.87 8.59 10.60
CA ALA A 220 21.59 9.78 11.05
C ALA A 220 20.90 10.97 10.37
N SER A 221 20.19 11.77 11.17
CA SER A 221 19.67 13.08 10.78
C SER A 221 20.78 14.03 10.37
#